data_AF-A0A2T7DKE4-F1
#
_entry.id   AF-A0A2T7DKE4-F1
#
_cell.length_a   1.000
_cell.length_b   1.000
_cell.length_c   1.000
_cell.angle_alpha   90.00
_cell.angle_beta   90.00
_cell.angle_gamma   90.00
#
_symmetry.space_group_name_H-M   'P 1'
#
loop_
_entity.id
_entity.type
_entity.pdbx_description
1 polymer ?
#
loop_
_entity_poly.entity_id
_entity_poly.type
_entity_poly.pdbx_seq_one_letter_code
_entity_poly.pdbx_strand_id
1 'polypeptide(L)'
;MILSHSAKMKSCYTDNVLRKGDDLMRGPPSPVIPKEIASHVLEGVELCDGILRNLFLCLQINDIEPFCQDEIVLYRQCAEKRDKEIRERMQDSEYKLGSSMPLEEAKGRATQLQSEVTLLERLMSNTGPSKRITS
;
A
#
# COMPACT_ATOMS: atom_id res chain seq x y z
N MET A 1 -42.88 -9.80 -15.40
CA MET A 1 -42.28 -9.15 -14.22
C MET A 1 -41.31 -10.16 -13.61
N ILE A 2 -40.01 -10.04 -13.91
CA ILE A 2 -38.88 -9.58 -13.05
C ILE A 2 -38.80 -10.35 -11.69
N LEU A 3 -37.70 -10.95 -11.21
CA LEU A 3 -36.27 -10.58 -11.25
C LEU A 3 -35.33 -11.80 -11.07
N SER A 4 -34.28 -11.86 -11.90
CA SER A 4 -33.00 -12.51 -11.62
C SER A 4 -32.05 -11.49 -10.97
N HIS A 5 -31.59 -11.74 -9.74
CA HIS A 5 -30.66 -10.86 -9.04
C HIS A 5 -29.20 -11.29 -9.27
N SER A 6 -28.46 -10.47 -10.01
CA SER A 6 -27.00 -10.48 -10.06
C SER A 6 -26.47 -9.56 -8.96
N ALA A 7 -25.70 -10.10 -8.03
CA ALA A 7 -25.01 -9.33 -7.00
C ALA A 7 -23.89 -8.50 -7.66
N LYS A 8 -23.93 -7.17 -7.50
CA LYS A 8 -22.83 -6.26 -7.83
C LYS A 8 -22.07 -5.94 -6.54
N MET A 9 -20.82 -6.39 -6.48
CA MET A 9 -19.84 -6.00 -5.47
C MET A 9 -19.55 -4.51 -5.67
N LYS A 10 -20.21 -3.66 -4.87
CA LYS A 10 -19.97 -2.22 -4.85
C LYS A 10 -18.85 -1.92 -3.86
N SER A 11 -17.75 -1.44 -4.42
CA SER A 11 -16.66 -0.73 -3.76
C SER A 11 -17.21 0.29 -2.76
N CYS A 12 -16.94 0.09 -1.48
CA CYS A 12 -17.14 1.10 -0.45
C CYS A 12 -15.94 2.05 -0.49
N TYR A 13 -16.00 3.05 -1.36
CA TYR A 13 -15.25 4.28 -1.12
C TYR A 13 -16.09 5.47 -1.55
N THR A 14 -16.15 6.43 -0.62
CA THR A 14 -16.83 7.74 -0.65
C THR A 14 -18.34 7.76 -0.41
N ASP A 15 -18.73 7.95 0.85
CA ASP A 15 -19.43 9.19 1.22
C ASP A 15 -19.20 9.51 2.72
N ASN A 16 -18.92 10.79 2.98
CA ASN A 16 -18.40 11.30 4.24
C ASN A 16 -19.46 11.39 5.33
N VAL A 17 -19.25 10.69 6.46
CA VAL A 17 -19.62 11.20 7.78
C VAL A 17 -18.48 10.90 8.75
N LEU A 18 -17.74 11.94 9.09
CA LEU A 18 -16.85 11.97 10.25
C LEU A 18 -17.63 11.53 11.51
N ARG A 19 -17.35 10.33 12.02
CA ARG A 19 -17.23 10.15 13.46
C ARG A 19 -15.76 10.34 13.80
N LYS A 20 -15.47 11.43 14.51
CA LYS A 20 -14.18 11.67 15.18
C LYS A 20 -13.92 10.52 16.15
N GLY A 21 -13.24 9.50 15.68
CA GLY A 21 -12.73 8.39 16.47
C GLY A 21 -11.37 8.01 15.89
N ASP A 22 -10.33 8.50 16.57
CA ASP A 22 -8.94 8.05 16.53
C ASP A 22 -8.26 7.92 15.16
N ASP A 23 -7.92 9.10 14.67
CA ASP A 23 -6.89 9.41 13.67
C ASP A 23 -5.47 9.05 14.16
N LEU A 24 -5.28 7.83 14.68
CA LEU A 24 -3.98 7.24 15.06
C LEU A 24 -3.68 5.96 14.27
N MET A 25 -4.64 5.45 13.50
CA MET A 25 -4.52 4.19 12.76
C MET A 25 -4.39 4.37 11.24
N ARG A 26 -4.45 5.61 10.74
CA ARG A 26 -4.14 5.92 9.35
C ARG A 26 -2.66 6.25 9.24
N GLY A 27 -1.84 5.20 9.14
CA GLY A 27 -0.47 5.36 8.69
C GLY A 27 -0.41 6.14 7.37
N PRO A 28 0.77 6.69 6.99
CA PRO A 28 0.92 7.34 5.69
C PRO A 28 0.32 6.42 4.61
N PRO A 29 -0.41 6.98 3.63
CA PRO A 29 -1.01 6.17 2.58
C PRO A 29 0.04 5.21 2.05
N SER A 30 -0.29 3.91 2.03
CA SER A 30 0.63 2.90 1.52
C SER A 30 1.17 3.40 0.18
N PRO A 31 2.51 3.39 -0.02
CA PRO A 31 3.10 3.85 -1.26
C PRO A 31 2.32 3.22 -2.41
N VAL A 32 1.90 4.03 -3.38
CA VAL A 32 1.16 3.51 -4.54
C VAL A 32 2.07 2.52 -5.24
N ILE A 33 1.81 1.23 -5.01
CA ILE A 33 2.58 0.14 -5.61
C ILE A 33 2.31 0.19 -7.11
N PRO A 34 3.34 0.31 -7.98
CA PRO A 34 3.16 0.22 -9.42
C PRO A 34 2.41 -1.05 -9.79
N LYS A 35 1.48 -0.97 -10.75
CA LYS A 35 0.43 -1.97 -10.99
C LYS A 35 0.89 -3.36 -11.44
N GLU A 36 2.18 -3.62 -11.53
CA GLU A 36 2.76 -4.96 -11.73
C GLU A 36 4.16 -4.97 -11.12
N ILE A 37 4.28 -5.30 -9.83
CA ILE A 37 5.58 -5.73 -9.32
C ILE A 37 5.92 -7.01 -10.09
N ALA A 38 7.08 -7.01 -10.75
CA ALA A 38 7.51 -8.16 -11.52
C ALA A 38 7.56 -9.43 -10.63
N SER A 39 7.09 -10.56 -11.16
CA SER A 39 6.89 -11.79 -10.38
C SER A 39 8.17 -12.27 -9.69
N HIS A 40 9.34 -12.03 -10.27
CA HIS A 40 10.65 -12.39 -9.69
C HIS A 40 11.00 -11.59 -8.43
N VAL A 41 10.43 -10.40 -8.24
CA VAL A 41 10.66 -9.60 -7.02
C VAL A 41 9.90 -10.20 -5.83
N LEU A 42 8.72 -10.78 -6.08
CA LEU A 42 7.84 -11.36 -5.07
C LEU A 42 8.17 -12.83 -4.74
N GLU A 43 9.03 -13.47 -5.53
CA GLU A 43 9.34 -14.90 -5.35
C GLU A 43 10.00 -15.16 -3.98
N GLY A 44 9.34 -15.96 -3.15
CA GLY A 44 9.82 -16.30 -1.81
C GLY A 44 9.64 -15.19 -0.76
N VAL A 45 8.95 -14.09 -1.07
CA VAL A 45 8.59 -13.06 -0.08
C VAL A 45 7.35 -13.49 0.69
N GLU A 46 7.38 -13.34 2.02
CA GLU A 46 6.21 -13.59 2.87
C GLU A 46 5.19 -12.44 2.73
N LEU A 47 4.04 -12.71 2.12
CA LEU A 47 3.00 -11.70 1.86
C LEU A 47 2.09 -11.40 3.06
N CYS A 48 2.35 -12.03 4.21
CA CYS A 48 1.57 -11.92 5.45
C CYS A 48 0.16 -12.51 5.38
N ASP A 49 -0.17 -13.34 4.38
CA ASP A 49 -1.52 -13.87 4.16
C ASP A 49 -2.06 -14.67 5.35
N GLY A 50 -1.22 -15.48 6.00
CA GLY A 50 -1.61 -16.24 7.18
C GLY A 50 -1.95 -15.34 8.37
N ILE A 51 -1.11 -14.34 8.61
CA ILE A 51 -1.29 -13.37 9.71
C ILE A 51 -2.52 -12.51 9.44
N LEU A 52 -2.72 -12.08 8.19
CA LEU A 52 -3.87 -11.30 7.78
C LEU A 52 -5.18 -12.08 7.95
N ARG A 53 -5.21 -13.38 7.61
CA ARG A 53 -6.37 -14.25 7.87
C ARG A 53 -6.70 -14.34 9.36
N ASN A 54 -5.68 -14.46 10.22
CA ASN A 54 -5.88 -14.52 11.66
C ASN A 54 -6.43 -13.19 12.21
N LEU A 55 -5.90 -12.06 11.75
CA LEU A 55 -6.42 -10.74 12.10
C LEU A 55 -7.88 -10.58 11.69
N PHE A 56 -8.24 -10.97 10.46
CA PHE A 56 -9.64 -10.92 10.00
C PHE A 56 -10.55 -11.84 10.82
N LEU A 57 -10.07 -13.03 11.21
CA LEU A 57 -10.84 -13.92 12.06
C LEU A 57 -11.06 -13.31 13.44
N CYS A 58 -10.02 -12.69 14.04
CA CYS A 58 -10.14 -12.03 15.33
C CYS A 58 -11.16 -10.88 15.28
N LEU A 59 -11.11 -10.04 14.24
CA LEU A 59 -12.05 -8.94 14.04
C LEU A 59 -13.49 -9.40 13.73
N GLN A 60 -13.67 -10.60 13.17
CA GLN A 60 -15.00 -11.19 12.97
C GLN A 60 -15.61 -11.72 14.27
N ILE A 61 -14.79 -12.24 15.17
CA ILE A 61 -15.23 -12.80 16.45
C ILE A 61 -15.40 -11.69 17.49
N ASN A 62 -14.53 -10.68 17.48
CA ASN A 62 -14.52 -9.58 18.42
C ASN A 62 -14.81 -8.27 17.67
N ASP A 63 -15.93 -7.63 17.99
CA ASP A 63 -16.47 -6.49 17.24
C ASP A 63 -15.58 -5.24 17.16
N ILE A 64 -14.45 -5.12 17.91
CA ILE A 64 -13.38 -4.09 17.79
C ILE A 64 -12.32 -4.29 18.91
N GLU A 65 -11.16 -3.62 18.83
CA GLU A 65 -10.13 -3.46 19.89
C GLU A 65 -10.72 -3.33 21.30
N PRO A 66 -10.13 -3.98 22.34
CA PRO A 66 -8.70 -4.26 22.47
C PRO A 66 -8.27 -5.70 22.17
N PHE A 67 -9.20 -6.59 21.78
CA PHE A 67 -8.94 -8.04 21.78
C PHE A 67 -7.95 -8.52 20.71
N CYS A 68 -7.80 -7.79 19.60
CA CYS A 68 -7.00 -8.22 18.45
C CYS A 68 -5.64 -7.50 18.33
N GLN A 69 -5.15 -6.91 19.43
CA GLN A 69 -3.91 -6.12 19.40
C GLN A 69 -2.69 -6.95 18.99
N ASP A 70 -2.64 -8.21 19.40
CA ASP A 70 -1.52 -9.10 19.07
C ASP A 70 -1.47 -9.39 17.56
N GLU A 71 -2.61 -9.71 16.94
CA GLU A 71 -2.70 -9.93 15.50
C GLU A 71 -2.38 -8.67 14.71
N ILE A 72 -2.79 -7.50 15.20
CA ILE A 72 -2.45 -6.19 14.59
C ILE A 72 -0.94 -5.96 14.62
N VAL A 73 -0.29 -6.20 15.77
CA VAL A 73 1.16 -6.03 15.93
C VAL A 73 1.92 -6.99 15.02
N LEU A 74 1.52 -8.26 14.99
CA LEU A 74 2.12 -9.27 14.12
C LEU A 74 1.99 -8.90 12.64
N TYR A 75 0.82 -8.43 12.23
CA TYR A 75 0.60 -8.01 10.84
C TYR A 75 1.49 -6.81 10.47
N ARG A 76 1.60 -5.82 11.37
CA ARG A 76 2.48 -4.64 11.15
C ARG A 76 3.93 -5.04 10.96
N GLN A 77 4.46 -5.89 11.85
CA GLN A 77 5.84 -6.36 11.77
C GLN A 77 6.11 -7.11 10.46
N CYS A 78 5.17 -7.97 10.05
CA CYS A 78 5.28 -8.68 8.79
C CYS A 78 5.24 -7.72 7.59
N ALA A 79 4.30 -6.78 7.58
CA ALA A 79 4.16 -5.80 6.51
C ALA A 79 5.41 -4.91 6.38
N GLU A 80 5.98 -4.45 7.49
CA GLU A 80 7.22 -3.67 7.49
C GLU A 80 8.40 -4.46 6.93
N LYS A 81 8.56 -5.72 7.33
CA LYS A 81 9.60 -6.62 6.82
C LYS A 81 9.43 -6.85 5.31
N ARG A 82 8.21 -7.17 4.88
CA ARG A 82 7.85 -7.40 3.47
C ARG A 82 8.15 -6.17 2.62
N ASP A 83 7.69 -5.00 3.06
CA ASP A 83 7.83 -3.76 2.31
C ASP A 83 9.30 -3.33 2.19
N LYS A 84 10.11 -3.60 3.22
CA LYS A 84 11.56 -3.41 3.17
C LYS A 84 12.21 -4.35 2.15
N GLU A 85 11.92 -5.64 2.22
CA GLU A 85 12.50 -6.64 1.32
C GLU A 85 12.14 -6.39 -0.14
N ILE A 86 10.88 -6.09 -0.43
CA ILE A 86 10.43 -5.76 -1.79
C ILE A 86 11.17 -4.52 -2.30
N ARG A 87 11.33 -3.49 -1.48
CA ARG A 87 12.04 -2.26 -1.87
C ARG A 87 13.50 -2.54 -2.24
N GLU A 88 14.21 -3.32 -1.43
CA GLU A 88 15.60 -3.70 -1.68
C GLU A 88 15.74 -4.52 -2.97
N ARG A 89 14.88 -5.51 -3.18
CA ARG A 89 14.89 -6.36 -4.39
C ARG A 89 14.55 -5.58 -5.67
N MET A 90 13.65 -4.61 -5.57
CA MET A 90 13.28 -3.76 -6.70
C MET A 90 14.45 -2.84 -7.08
N GLN A 91 15.14 -2.26 -6.10
CA GLN A 91 16.35 -1.47 -6.35
C GLN A 91 17.49 -2.30 -6.96
N ASP A 92 17.71 -3.52 -6.47
CA ASP A 92 18.72 -4.43 -7.02
C ASP A 92 18.39 -4.84 -8.47
N SER A 93 17.12 -5.11 -8.76
CA SER A 93 16.65 -5.40 -10.13
C SER A 93 16.92 -4.24 -11.09
N GLU A 94 16.62 -3.02 -10.65
CA GLU A 94 16.87 -1.80 -11.41
C GLU A 94 18.37 -1.56 -11.63
N TYR A 95 19.19 -1.77 -10.60
CA TYR A 95 20.65 -1.63 -10.69
C TYR A 95 21.27 -2.63 -11.67
N LYS A 96 20.84 -3.90 -11.62
CA LYS A 96 21.28 -4.94 -12.55
C LYS A 96 20.90 -4.62 -13.98
N LEU A 97 19.65 -4.18 -14.20
CA LEU A 97 19.16 -3.79 -15.51
C LEU A 97 19.96 -2.60 -16.05
N GLY A 98 20.17 -1.56 -15.23
CA GLY A 98 20.98 -0.40 -15.57
C GLY A 98 22.44 -0.73 -15.90
N SER A 99 23.03 -1.73 -15.22
CA SER A 99 24.41 -2.17 -15.49
C SER A 99 24.57 -2.91 -16.83
N SER A 100 23.51 -3.51 -17.33
CA SER A 100 23.49 -4.23 -18.63
C SER A 100 23.00 -3.37 -19.81
N MET A 101 22.49 -2.16 -19.53
CA MET A 101 21.80 -1.32 -20.52
C MET A 101 22.78 -0.40 -21.27
N PRO A 102 22.63 -0.22 -22.59
CA PRO A 102 23.38 0.80 -23.34
C PRO A 102 23.15 2.22 -22.78
N LEU A 103 24.18 3.06 -22.80
CA LEU A 103 24.18 4.38 -22.16
C LEU A 103 23.01 5.29 -22.59
N GLU A 104 22.65 5.28 -23.88
CA GLU A 104 21.58 6.15 -24.40
C GLU A 104 20.18 5.70 -23.94
N GLU A 105 19.95 4.39 -23.83
CA GLU A 105 18.71 3.83 -23.27
C GLU A 105 18.62 4.12 -21.76
N ALA A 106 19.75 4.02 -21.05
CA ALA A 106 19.82 4.32 -19.62
C ALA A 106 19.47 5.79 -19.32
N LYS A 107 19.92 6.74 -20.16
CA LYS A 107 19.55 8.15 -20.05
C LYS A 107 18.05 8.38 -20.25
N GLY A 108 17.46 7.76 -21.28
CA GLY A 108 16.01 7.88 -21.53
C GLY A 108 15.17 7.33 -20.38
N ARG A 109 15.62 6.24 -19.77
CA ARG A 109 14.96 5.65 -18.60
C ARG A 109 15.09 6.51 -17.34
N ALA A 110 16.26 7.11 -17.12
CA ALA A 110 16.50 8.01 -15.99
C ALA A 110 15.60 9.25 -16.03
N THR A 111 15.42 9.86 -17.22
CA THR A 111 14.53 11.02 -17.38
C THR A 111 13.06 10.65 -17.16
N GLN A 112 12.64 9.47 -17.65
CA GLN A 112 11.30 8.95 -17.38
C GLN A 112 11.06 8.77 -15.86
N LEU A 113 11.95 8.07 -15.16
CA LEU A 113 11.83 7.84 -13.72
C LEU A 113 11.81 9.15 -12.93
N GLN A 114 12.63 10.13 -13.28
CA GLN A 114 12.59 11.46 -12.65
C GLN A 114 11.24 12.16 -12.82
N SER A 115 10.62 12.03 -14.00
CA SER A 115 9.29 12.62 -14.24
C SER A 115 8.20 11.95 -13.39
N GLU A 116 8.27 10.62 -13.23
CA GLU A 116 7.36 9.84 -12.39
C GLU A 116 7.54 10.18 -10.90
N VAL A 117 8.78 10.28 -10.42
CA VAL A 117 9.09 10.71 -9.04
C VAL A 117 8.52 12.10 -8.77
N THR A 118 8.74 13.05 -9.68
CA THR A 118 8.21 14.41 -9.54
C THR A 118 6.68 14.43 -9.48
N LEU A 119 6.01 13.57 -10.25
CA LEU A 119 4.56 13.43 -10.22
C LEU A 119 4.09 12.85 -8.88
N LEU A 120 4.76 11.80 -8.39
CA LEU A 120 4.45 11.16 -7.10
C LEU A 120 4.68 12.11 -5.93
N GLU A 121 5.77 12.87 -5.92
CA GLU A 121 6.05 13.89 -4.90
C GLU A 121 4.93 14.94 -4.82
N ARG A 122 4.40 15.38 -5.97
CA ARG A 122 3.26 16.32 -6.02
C ARG A 122 1.99 15.68 -5.46
N LEU A 123 1.71 14.41 -5.79
CA LEU A 123 0.56 13.70 -5.24
C LEU A 123 0.65 13.53 -3.72
N MET A 124 1.84 13.17 -3.22
CA MET A 124 2.10 13.05 -1.78
C MET A 124 2.08 14.41 -1.06
N SER A 125 2.49 15.48 -1.72
CA SER A 125 2.46 16.85 -1.15
C SER A 125 1.04 17.44 -1.11
N ASN A 126 0.19 17.08 -2.07
CA ASN A 126 -1.23 17.46 -2.06
C ASN A 126 -2.03 16.75 -0.95
N THR A 127 -1.47 15.69 -0.36
CA THR A 127 -1.94 15.08 0.88
C THR A 127 -1.19 15.68 2.09
N GLY A 128 -1.35 17.00 2.32
CA GLY A 128 -0.76 17.76 3.44
C GLY A 128 -1.79 18.57 4.24
N PRO A 129 -1.48 19.03 5.47
CA PRO A 129 -2.34 18.94 6.64
C PRO A 129 -3.60 19.83 6.60
N SER A 130 -4.70 19.29 7.12
CA SER A 130 -5.91 20.04 7.45
C SER A 130 -5.55 21.27 8.27
N LYS A 131 -5.80 22.46 7.71
CA LYS A 131 -5.52 23.75 8.35
C LYS A 131 -6.22 23.77 9.71
N ARG A 132 -5.42 23.84 10.78
CA ARG A 132 -5.89 24.12 12.14
C ARG A 132 -6.51 25.52 12.13
N ILE A 133 -7.84 25.59 12.07
CA ILE A 133 -8.58 26.82 12.35
C ILE A 133 -8.38 27.09 13.84
N THR A 134 -7.49 28.01 14.16
CA THR A 134 -7.40 28.62 15.49
C THR A 134 -8.62 29.49 15.67
N SER A 135 -9.44 29.18 16.67
CA SER A 135 -10.42 30.10 17.25
C SER A 135 -9.84 30.79 18.46
#